data_AF-A0A661H2F0-F1
#
_entry.id   AF-A0A661H2F0-F1
#
_cell.length_a   1.000
_cell.length_b   1.000
_cell.length_c   1.000
_cell.angle_alpha   90.00
_cell.angle_beta   90.00
_cell.angle_gamma   90.00
#
_symmetry.space_group_name_H-M   'P 1'
#
loop_
_entity.id
_entity.type
_entity.pdbx_description
1 polymer ?
#
loop_
_entity_poly.entity_id
_entity_poly.type
_entity_poly.pdbx_seq_one_letter_code
_entity_poly.pdbx_strand_id
1 'polypeptide(L)'
;MSSTTDVKLFFNFRSPYCYIVSKLLPGIFDEFDVNLVWRPLGGRDGRSPPERAKVKIPLVRQDIGDESVILDVGASVGLDRAELAATLEAPERLQQLAEFRLEADSLGIIGVPTFTVGEEIFWGADRVDYLRDHLRELRLSKY
;
A
#
# COMPACT_ATOMS: atom_id res chain seq x y z
N MET A 1 1.31 -19.34 22.33
CA MET A 1 1.12 -17.94 21.86
C MET A 1 0.42 -18.04 20.52
N SER A 2 -0.78 -17.50 20.37
CA SER A 2 -1.43 -17.44 19.05
C SER A 2 -0.60 -16.49 18.19
N SER A 3 -0.03 -16.95 17.08
CA SER A 3 0.65 -16.04 16.15
C SER A 3 -0.43 -15.32 15.35
N THR A 4 -0.57 -14.00 15.55
CA THR A 4 -1.45 -13.17 14.72
C THR A 4 -1.07 -13.34 13.25
N THR A 5 -2.08 -13.54 12.39
CA THR A 5 -1.88 -13.78 10.96
C THR A 5 -1.55 -12.49 10.23
N ASP A 6 -0.49 -12.50 9.42
CA ASP A 6 -0.11 -11.35 8.60
C ASP A 6 -0.97 -11.28 7.34
N VAL A 7 -1.61 -10.13 7.14
CA VAL A 7 -2.26 -9.73 5.90
C VAL A 7 -1.35 -8.71 5.23
N LYS A 8 -0.66 -9.11 4.16
CA LYS A 8 0.19 -8.18 3.40
C LYS A 8 -0.68 -7.40 2.42
N LEU A 9 -0.45 -6.09 2.30
CA LEU A 9 -1.11 -5.24 1.32
C LEU A 9 -0.08 -4.61 0.39
N PHE A 10 -0.08 -5.06 -0.86
CA PHE A 10 0.64 -4.44 -1.97
C PHE A 10 -0.17 -3.28 -2.54
N PHE A 11 0.37 -2.07 -2.48
CA PHE A 11 -0.37 -0.85 -2.84
C PHE A 11 0.54 0.23 -3.43
N ASN A 12 -0.08 1.24 -4.07
CA ASN A 12 0.57 2.51 -4.35
C ASN A 12 -0.42 3.67 -4.20
N PHE A 13 0.08 4.88 -3.91
CA PHE A 13 -0.74 6.08 -3.71
C PHE A 13 -1.41 6.63 -4.98
N ARG A 14 -1.07 6.08 -6.14
CA ARG A 14 -1.55 6.58 -7.45
C ARG A 14 -2.74 5.78 -7.97
N SER A 15 -3.03 4.62 -7.39
CA SER A 15 -4.16 3.79 -7.75
C SER A 15 -5.42 4.27 -7.03
N PRO A 16 -6.49 4.67 -7.75
CA PRO A 16 -7.76 5.04 -7.12
C PRO A 16 -8.39 3.84 -6.38
N TYR A 17 -8.11 2.61 -6.82
CA TYR A 17 -8.58 1.40 -6.13
C TYR A 17 -7.85 1.17 -4.79
N CYS A 18 -6.57 1.52 -4.68
CA CYS A 18 -5.87 1.53 -3.39
C CYS A 18 -6.49 2.55 -2.42
N TYR A 19 -6.94 3.71 -2.93
CA TYR A 19 -7.66 4.68 -2.11
C TYR A 19 -9.00 4.11 -1.61
N ILE A 20 -9.78 3.43 -2.45
CA ILE A 20 -11.01 2.75 -2.02
C ILE A 20 -10.72 1.75 -0.91
N VAL A 21 -9.73 0.87 -1.12
CA VAL A 21 -9.33 -0.13 -0.12
C VAL A 21 -8.92 0.52 1.20
N SER A 22 -8.22 1.66 1.18
CA SER A 22 -7.82 2.36 2.41
C SER A 22 -9.01 2.73 3.31
N LYS A 23 -10.21 2.91 2.74
CA LYS A 23 -11.44 3.21 3.50
C LYS A 23 -12.10 1.97 4.09
N LEU A 24 -11.75 0.78 3.58
CA LEU A 24 -12.28 -0.50 4.05
C LEU A 24 -11.38 -1.14 5.12
N LEU A 25 -10.11 -0.75 5.19
CA LEU A 25 -9.12 -1.30 6.12
C LEU A 25 -9.57 -1.28 7.60
N PRO A 26 -10.15 -0.19 8.15
CA PRO A 26 -10.58 -0.18 9.55
C PRO A 26 -11.53 -1.33 9.89
N GLY A 27 -12.50 -1.63 9.00
CA GLY A 27 -13.45 -2.72 9.20
C GLY A 27 -12.77 -4.09 9.28
N ILE A 28 -11.70 -4.31 8.50
CA ILE A 28 -10.92 -5.56 8.58
C ILE A 28 -10.28 -5.71 9.97
N PHE A 29 -9.71 -4.64 10.52
CA PHE A 29 -9.09 -4.70 11.85
C PHE A 29 -10.10 -4.75 12.98
N ASP A 30 -11.29 -4.19 12.80
CA ASP A 30 -12.36 -4.29 13.77
C ASP A 30 -12.95 -5.72 13.82
N GLU A 31 -13.02 -6.39 12.67
CA GLU A 31 -13.60 -7.73 12.52
C GLU A 31 -12.61 -8.87 12.85
N PHE A 32 -11.32 -8.73 12.52
CA PHE A 32 -10.36 -9.85 12.53
C PHE A 32 -9.08 -9.60 13.36
N ASP A 33 -8.55 -10.65 13.99
CA ASP A 33 -7.25 -10.64 14.68
C ASP A 33 -6.10 -10.88 13.68
N VAL A 34 -5.67 -9.79 13.02
CA VAL A 34 -4.65 -9.81 11.96
C VAL A 34 -3.66 -8.65 12.11
N ASN A 35 -2.46 -8.84 11.56
CA ASN A 35 -1.46 -7.79 11.40
C ASN A 35 -1.49 -7.29 9.95
N LEU A 36 -1.65 -5.97 9.76
CA LEU A 36 -1.44 -5.39 8.43
C LEU A 36 0.04 -5.17 8.16
N VAL A 37 0.52 -5.78 7.09
CA VAL A 37 1.90 -5.63 6.63
C VAL A 37 1.92 -4.83 5.34
N TRP A 38 2.39 -3.59 5.41
CA TRP A 38 2.44 -2.69 4.26
C TRP A 38 3.54 -3.12 3.27
N ARG A 39 3.18 -3.21 1.99
CA ARG A 39 4.08 -3.44 0.85
C ARG A 39 3.90 -2.34 -0.19
N PRO A 40 4.38 -1.11 0.10
CA PRO A 40 4.32 -0.04 -0.88
C PRO A 40 5.14 -0.41 -2.12
N LEU A 41 4.53 -0.28 -3.28
CA LEU A 41 5.20 -0.43 -4.56
C LEU A 41 5.50 0.94 -5.15
N GLY A 42 6.78 1.20 -5.41
CA GLY A 42 7.28 2.41 -6.03
C GLY A 42 7.46 2.29 -7.55
N GLY A 43 8.08 3.32 -8.15
CA GLY A 43 8.54 3.29 -9.53
C GLY A 43 7.71 4.11 -10.53
N ARG A 44 8.38 4.49 -11.63
CA ARG A 44 7.76 5.08 -12.83
C ARG A 44 7.48 4.03 -13.91
N ASP A 45 7.81 2.76 -13.64
CA ASP A 45 7.66 1.68 -14.60
C ASP A 45 6.20 1.49 -15.03
N GLY A 46 6.01 1.19 -16.32
CA GLY A 46 4.69 1.09 -16.93
C GLY A 46 4.00 2.43 -17.23
N ARG A 47 4.69 3.57 -17.11
CA ARG A 47 4.12 4.89 -17.41
C ARG A 47 4.86 5.64 -18.51
N SER A 48 4.09 6.47 -19.20
CA SER A 48 4.63 7.51 -20.09
C SER A 48 5.27 8.63 -19.26
N PRO A 49 6.41 9.18 -19.69
CA PRO A 49 7.01 10.36 -19.07
C PRO A 49 5.99 11.50 -18.87
N PRO A 50 5.96 12.19 -17.71
CA PRO A 50 4.97 13.24 -17.41
C PRO A 50 4.94 14.37 -18.45
N GLU A 51 6.06 14.63 -19.11
CA GLU A 51 6.24 15.65 -20.14
C GLU A 51 5.43 15.34 -21.41
N ARG A 52 5.01 14.08 -21.60
CA ARG A 52 4.17 13.66 -22.73
C ARG A 52 2.72 14.12 -22.59
N ALA A 53 2.27 14.51 -21.40
CA ALA A 53 0.91 14.98 -21.19
C ALA A 53 0.75 16.40 -21.76
N LYS A 54 -0.02 16.53 -22.85
CA LYS A 54 -0.32 17.84 -23.48
C LYS A 54 -1.07 18.80 -22.54
N VAL A 55 -1.91 18.26 -21.68
CA VAL A 55 -2.70 19.02 -20.69
C VAL A 55 -2.54 18.33 -19.34
N LYS A 56 -2.09 19.08 -18.34
CA LYS A 56 -2.04 18.61 -16.95
C LYS A 56 -3.36 18.99 -16.28
N ILE A 57 -4.20 18.00 -15.99
CA ILE A 57 -5.45 18.20 -15.25
C ILE A 57 -5.17 17.91 -13.77
N PRO A 58 -5.41 18.85 -12.84
CA PRO A 58 -5.26 18.61 -11.42
C PRO A 58 -6.43 17.76 -10.91
N LEU A 59 -6.30 16.43 -11.05
CA LEU A 59 -7.29 15.46 -10.56
C LEU A 59 -7.17 15.20 -9.05
N VAL A 60 -6.08 15.66 -8.43
CA VAL A 60 -5.75 15.44 -7.03
C VAL A 60 -5.56 16.77 -6.31
N ARG A 61 -5.87 16.81 -5.01
CA ARG A 61 -5.80 18.04 -4.19
C ARG A 61 -4.37 18.54 -3.95
N GLN A 62 -3.39 17.63 -3.95
CA GLN A 62 -1.98 17.91 -3.68
C GLN A 62 -1.12 17.03 -4.58
N ASP A 63 0.05 17.52 -4.99
CA ASP A 63 1.02 16.74 -5.77
C ASP A 63 1.95 15.97 -4.84
N ILE A 64 1.73 14.66 -4.72
CA ILE A 64 2.58 13.76 -3.93
C ILE A 64 3.94 13.46 -4.60
N GLY A 65 4.18 13.99 -5.81
CA GLY A 65 5.50 14.01 -6.43
C GLY A 65 6.37 15.18 -5.94
N ASP A 66 5.79 16.15 -5.24
CA ASP A 66 6.51 17.23 -4.58
C ASP A 66 6.90 16.79 -3.17
N GLU A 67 8.20 16.78 -2.88
CA GLU A 67 8.72 16.42 -1.57
C GLU A 67 8.17 17.32 -0.46
N SER A 68 7.95 18.61 -0.73
CA SER A 68 7.45 19.52 0.32
C SER A 68 6.08 19.08 0.83
N VAL A 69 5.23 18.56 -0.06
CA VAL A 69 3.91 18.03 0.28
C VAL A 69 4.05 16.79 1.17
N ILE A 70 4.97 15.88 0.86
CA ILE A 70 5.22 14.69 1.68
C ILE A 70 5.71 15.08 3.08
N LEU A 71 6.62 16.04 3.16
CA LEU A 71 7.14 16.56 4.41
C LEU A 71 6.08 17.28 5.25
N ASP A 72 5.18 18.04 4.63
CA ASP A 72 4.07 18.71 5.31
C ASP A 72 3.07 17.69 5.87
N VAL A 73 2.75 16.63 5.11
CA VAL A 73 1.89 15.54 5.57
C VAL A 73 2.53 14.79 6.73
N GLY A 74 3.83 14.49 6.67
CA GLY A 74 4.56 13.87 7.78
C GLY A 74 4.52 14.71 9.05
N ALA A 75 4.77 16.01 8.94
CA ALA A 75 4.68 16.93 10.08
C ALA A 75 3.26 16.98 10.68
N SER A 76 2.22 16.90 9.85
CA SER A 76 0.82 16.93 10.31
C SER A 76 0.43 15.74 11.20
N VAL A 77 1.17 14.64 11.10
CA VAL A 77 0.99 13.43 11.93
C VAL A 77 2.08 13.28 13.00
N GLY A 78 2.90 14.32 13.20
CA GLY A 78 3.90 14.37 14.28
C GLY A 78 5.29 13.83 13.93
N LEU A 79 5.61 13.58 12.66
CA LEU A 79 6.97 13.20 12.25
C LEU A 79 7.90 14.42 12.18
N ASP A 80 9.18 14.23 12.52
CA ASP A 80 10.19 15.27 12.32
C ASP A 80 10.47 15.45 10.83
N ARG A 81 10.47 16.71 10.39
CA ARG A 81 10.61 17.05 8.98
C ARG A 81 12.00 16.72 8.44
N ALA A 82 13.04 16.95 9.23
CA ALA A 82 14.42 16.73 8.79
C ALA A 82 14.75 15.23 8.73
N GLU A 83 14.30 14.47 9.73
CA GLU A 83 14.41 13.00 9.75
C GLU A 83 13.65 12.36 8.58
N LEU A 84 12.43 12.82 8.31
CA LEU A 84 11.65 12.34 7.17
C LEU A 84 12.34 12.66 5.84
N ALA A 85 12.85 13.89 5.66
CA ALA A 85 13.57 14.29 4.46
C ALA A 85 14.82 13.42 4.22
N ALA A 86 15.59 13.14 5.27
CA ALA A 86 16.75 12.24 5.18
C ALA A 86 16.35 10.81 4.80
N THR A 87 15.17 10.36 5.23
CA THR A 87 14.65 9.00 4.97
C THR A 87 14.20 8.80 3.51
N LEU A 88 13.75 9.86 2.82
CA LEU A 88 13.22 9.75 1.44
C LEU A 88 14.27 9.22 0.46
N GLU A 89 15.53 9.65 0.62
CA GLU A 89 16.66 9.30 -0.24
C GLU A 89 17.59 8.25 0.38
N ALA A 90 17.22 7.70 1.53
CA ALA A 90 18.02 6.74 2.26
C ALA A 90 18.19 5.44 1.43
N PRO A 91 19.43 5.02 1.10
CA PRO A 91 19.67 3.86 0.24
C PRO A 91 18.98 2.58 0.71
N GLU A 92 18.93 2.35 2.03
CA GLU A 92 18.27 1.19 2.63
C GLU A 92 16.75 1.21 2.41
N ARG A 93 16.11 2.39 2.34
CA ARG A 93 14.68 2.52 2.06
C ARG A 93 14.37 2.28 0.60
N LEU A 94 15.23 2.79 -0.29
CA LEU A 94 15.14 2.53 -1.72
C LEU A 94 15.36 1.05 -2.03
N GLN A 95 16.32 0.41 -1.35
CA GLN A 95 16.54 -1.03 -1.44
C GLN A 95 15.32 -1.81 -0.95
N GLN A 96 14.74 -1.43 0.19
CA GLN A 96 13.51 -2.06 0.71
C GLN A 96 12.34 -1.99 -0.29
N LEU A 97 12.16 -0.86 -0.99
CA LEU A 97 11.15 -0.74 -2.04
C LEU A 97 11.44 -1.67 -3.24
N ALA A 98 12.71 -1.87 -3.60
CA ALA A 98 13.10 -2.81 -4.64
C ALA A 98 12.85 -4.27 -4.21
N GLU A 99 13.09 -4.60 -2.95
CA GLU A 99 12.80 -5.93 -2.39
C GLU A 99 11.29 -6.22 -2.39
N PHE A 100 10.44 -5.26 -2.02
CA PHE A 100 8.99 -5.42 -2.13
C PHE A 100 8.53 -5.63 -3.56
N ARG A 101 9.21 -4.99 -4.53
CA ARG A 101 8.92 -5.21 -5.94
C ARG A 101 9.27 -6.64 -6.37
N LEU A 102 10.45 -7.13 -5.99
CA LEU A 102 10.86 -8.51 -6.27
C LEU A 102 9.91 -9.53 -5.61
N GLU A 103 9.47 -9.26 -4.38
CA GLU A 103 8.45 -10.07 -3.69
C GLU A 103 7.16 -10.13 -4.52
N ALA A 104 6.62 -8.97 -4.94
CA ALA A 104 5.42 -8.90 -5.78
C ALA A 104 5.59 -9.66 -7.11
N ASP A 105 6.71 -9.47 -7.80
CA ASP A 105 6.98 -10.16 -9.08
C ASP A 105 7.08 -11.69 -8.86
N SER A 106 7.70 -12.16 -7.76
CA SER A 106 7.83 -13.58 -7.43
C SER A 106 6.48 -14.26 -7.12
N LEU A 107 5.52 -13.50 -6.60
CA LEU A 107 4.15 -13.93 -6.32
C LEU A 107 3.22 -13.77 -7.54
N GLY A 108 3.71 -13.28 -8.68
CA GLY A 108 2.91 -13.03 -9.86
C GLY A 108 1.93 -11.86 -9.71
N ILE A 109 2.19 -10.92 -8.81
CA ILE A 109 1.34 -9.75 -8.57
C ILE A 109 1.52 -8.74 -9.70
N ILE A 110 0.52 -8.66 -10.59
CA ILE A 110 0.54 -7.78 -11.77
C ILE A 110 -0.08 -6.40 -11.52
N GLY A 111 -0.70 -6.18 -10.37
CA GLY A 111 -1.44 -4.96 -10.08
C GLY A 111 -1.70 -4.73 -8.60
N VAL A 112 -2.29 -3.58 -8.29
CA VAL A 112 -2.63 -3.15 -6.93
C VAL A 112 -4.02 -2.53 -6.87
N PRO A 113 -4.76 -2.63 -5.74
CA PRO A 113 -4.36 -3.25 -4.48
C PRO A 113 -4.37 -4.78 -4.58
N THR A 114 -3.40 -5.43 -3.95
CA THR A 114 -3.37 -6.90 -3.82
C THR A 114 -3.09 -7.26 -2.37
N PHE A 115 -3.92 -8.11 -1.80
CA PHE A 115 -3.70 -8.69 -0.49
C PHE A 115 -3.10 -10.08 -0.60
N THR A 116 -2.25 -10.45 0.34
CA THR A 116 -1.83 -11.85 0.51
C THR A 116 -1.98 -12.30 1.96
N VAL A 117 -2.38 -13.56 2.12
CA VAL A 117 -2.53 -14.23 3.42
C VAL A 117 -1.92 -15.63 3.26
N GLY A 118 -0.72 -15.84 3.79
CA GLY A 118 0.05 -17.05 3.48
C GLY A 118 0.32 -17.14 1.97
N GLU A 119 -0.20 -18.20 1.33
CA GLU A 119 -0.08 -18.46 -0.11
C GLU A 119 -1.25 -17.89 -0.93
N GLU A 120 -2.34 -17.47 -0.27
CA GLU A 120 -3.54 -16.96 -0.94
C GLU A 120 -3.38 -15.50 -1.38
N ILE A 121 -3.92 -15.16 -2.56
CA ILE A 121 -3.81 -13.85 -3.19
C ILE A 121 -5.19 -13.30 -3.55
N PHE A 122 -5.48 -12.05 -3.13
CA PHE A 122 -6.73 -11.34 -3.42
C PHE A 122 -6.41 -10.02 -4.14
N TRP A 123 -6.55 -10.02 -5.46
CA TRP A 123 -6.25 -8.86 -6.30
C TRP A 123 -7.51 -8.05 -6.64
N GLY A 124 -7.50 -6.75 -6.29
CA GLY A 124 -8.57 -5.81 -6.60
C GLY A 124 -9.38 -5.37 -5.39
N ALA A 125 -9.96 -4.16 -5.47
CA ALA A 125 -10.81 -3.62 -4.40
C ALA A 125 -12.13 -4.39 -4.25
N ASP A 126 -12.59 -5.01 -5.34
CA ASP A 126 -13.78 -5.87 -5.40
C ASP A 126 -13.52 -7.29 -4.86
N ARG A 127 -12.32 -7.58 -4.36
CA ARG A 127 -11.96 -8.86 -3.73
C ARG A 127 -11.82 -8.78 -2.21
N VAL A 128 -12.10 -7.63 -1.60
CA VAL A 128 -12.02 -7.46 -0.14
C VAL A 128 -13.01 -8.37 0.60
N ASP A 129 -14.20 -8.62 0.05
CA ASP A 129 -15.15 -9.53 0.70
C ASP A 129 -14.69 -11.00 0.67
N TYR A 130 -14.04 -11.43 -0.41
CA TYR A 130 -13.41 -12.75 -0.48
C TYR A 130 -12.24 -12.88 0.51
N LEU A 131 -11.46 -11.81 0.70
CA LEU A 131 -10.45 -11.76 1.76
C LEU A 131 -11.12 -11.96 3.13
N ARG A 132 -12.22 -11.25 3.42
CA ARG A 132 -12.95 -11.41 4.69
C ARG A 132 -13.43 -12.85 4.89
N ASP A 133 -14.00 -13.46 3.85
CA ASP A 133 -14.47 -14.85 3.93
C ASP A 133 -13.32 -15.81 4.23
N HIS A 134 -12.17 -15.64 3.58
CA HIS A 134 -10.98 -16.42 3.88
C HIS A 134 -10.48 -16.23 5.33
N LEU A 135 -10.49 -15.00 5.86
CA LEU A 135 -10.13 -14.74 7.26
C LEU A 135 -11.12 -15.40 8.24
N ARG A 136 -12.39 -15.52 7.88
CA ARG A 136 -13.40 -16.28 8.66
C ARG A 136 -13.10 -17.78 8.64
N GLU A 137 -12.72 -18.34 7.50
CA GLU A 137 -12.32 -19.75 7.36
C GLU A 137 -11.10 -20.08 8.24
N LEU A 138 -10.15 -19.15 8.32
CA LEU A 138 -8.99 -19.25 9.22
C LEU A 138 -9.34 -19.05 10.71
N ARG A 139 -10.61 -18.79 11.04
CA ARG A 139 -11.12 -18.56 12.40
C ARG A 139 -10.45 -17.38 13.09
N LEU A 140 -10.22 -16.30 12.33
CA LEU A 140 -9.59 -15.08 12.83
C LEU A 140 -10.60 -14.01 13.26
N SER A 141 -11.91 -14.28 13.15
CA SER A 141 -12.96 -13.36 13.64
C SER A 141 -12.82 -13.12 15.15
N LYS A 142 -12.94 -11.86 15.58
CA LYS A 142 -12.91 -11.48 17.00
C LYS A 142 -14.20 -11.85 17.76
N TYR A 143 -15.30 -12.05 17.03
CA TYR A 143 -16.63 -12.36 17.54
C TYR A 143 -17.28 -13.49 16.74
#